data_AF-C7D7S4-F1
#
_entry.id   AF-C7D7S4-F1
#
_cell.length_a   1.000
_cell.length_b   1.000
_cell.length_c   1.000
_cell.angle_alpha   90.00
_cell.angle_beta   90.00
_cell.angle_gamma   90.00
#
_symmetry.space_group_name_H-M   'P 1'
#
loop_
_entity.id
_entity.type
_entity.pdbx_description
1 polymer ?
#
loop_
_entity_poly.entity_id
_entity_poly.type
_entity_poly.pdbx_seq_one_letter_code
_entity_poly.pdbx_strand_id
1 'polypeptide(L)' 'MSQFLRNLMHMDELAQKYGIGLNPTLKEAIRADVSFPSKAATPQLTKPLPDHALPENATRLPVPDNQSGRRRV' A
#
# COMPACT_ATOMS: atom_id res chain seq x y z
N MET A 1 -12.22 4.74 1.90
CA MET A 1 -11.53 5.34 3.06
C MET A 1 -10.66 6.54 2.69
N SER A 2 -9.74 6.48 1.72
CA SER A 2 -8.82 7.61 1.47
C SER A 2 -9.47 8.93 1.01
N GLN A 3 -10.64 8.88 0.34
CA GLN A 3 -11.35 10.10 -0.08
C GLN A 3 -11.86 10.94 1.10
N PHE A 4 -12.31 10.29 2.18
CA PHE A 4 -12.78 10.97 3.39
C PHE A 4 -11.63 11.71 4.08
N LEU A 5 -10.46 11.06 4.20
CA LEU A 5 -9.26 11.66 4.80
C LEU A 5 -8.74 12.84 3.97
N ARG A 6 -8.80 12.76 2.63
CA ARG A 6 -8.46 13.90 1.75
C ARG A 6 -9.41 15.08 1.96
N ASN A 7 -10.72 14.82 2.07
CA ASN A 7 -11.71 15.86 2.33
C ASN A 7 -11.49 16.51 3.71
N LEU A 8 -11.17 15.71 4.74
CA LEU A 8 -10.87 16.22 6.08
C LEU A 8 -9.64 17.14 6.08
N MET A 9 -8.59 16.79 5.33
CA MET A 9 -7.40 17.64 5.17
C MET A 9 -7.70 18.96 4.44
N HIS A 10 -8.58 18.94 3.43
CA HIS A 10 -9.02 20.18 2.76
C HIS A 10 -9.84 21.07 3.70
N MET A 11 -10.69 20.48 4.55
CA MET A 11 -11.44 21.24 5.55
C MET A 11 -10.53 21.83 6.63
N ASP A 12 -9.46 21.12 7.02
CA ASP A 12 -8.43 21.63 7.95
C ASP A 12 -7.72 22.88 7.41
N GLU A 13 -7.36 22.88 6.11
CA GLU A 13 -6.73 24.05 5.47
C GLU A 13 -7.67 25.28 5.43
N LEU A 14 -8.99 25.04 5.30
CA LEU A 14 -9.98 26.11 5.38
C LEU A 14 -10.18 26.59 6.82
N ALA A 15 -10.25 25.67 7.79
CA ALA A 15 -10.42 25.98 9.20
C ALA A 15 -9.24 26.78 9.77
N GLN A 16 -8.02 26.50 9.29
CA GLN A 16 -6.80 27.20 9.74
C GLN A 16 -6.86 28.71 9.47
N LYS A 17 -7.57 29.14 8.43
CA LYS A 17 -7.79 30.57 8.15
C LYS A 17 -8.60 31.27 9.24
N TYR A 18 -9.36 30.51 10.02
CA TYR A 18 -10.19 30.97 11.12
C TYR A 18 -9.59 30.66 12.50
N GLY A 19 -8.32 30.21 12.54
CA GLY A 19 -7.62 29.88 13.79
C GLY A 19 -8.03 28.55 14.43
N ILE A 20 -8.77 27.71 13.70
CA ILE A 20 -9.21 26.39 14.15
C ILE A 20 -8.45 25.34 13.31
N GLY A 21 -7.95 24.28 13.93
CA GLY A 21 -7.20 23.27 13.18
C GLY A 21 -7.16 21.92 13.88
N LEU A 22 -6.84 20.89 13.09
CA LEU A 22 -6.56 19.56 13.59
C LEU A 22 -5.26 19.54 14.38
N ASN A 23 -5.17 18.63 15.34
CA ASN A 23 -3.94 18.37 16.07
C ASN A 23 -2.81 17.99 15.08
N PRO A 24 -1.61 18.58 15.19
CA PRO A 24 -0.49 18.30 14.30
C PRO A 24 -0.13 16.81 14.23
N THR A 25 -0.20 16.09 15.34
CA THR A 25 0.07 14.64 15.38
C THR A 25 -0.93 13.83 14.55
N LEU A 26 -2.21 14.23 14.59
CA LEU A 26 -3.27 13.61 13.80
C LEU A 26 -3.10 13.94 12.31
N LYS A 27 -2.70 15.18 12.00
CA LYS A 27 -2.43 15.63 10.62
C LYS A 27 -1.30 14.82 9.97
N GLU A 28 -0.22 14.57 10.72
CA GLU A 28 0.89 13.74 10.27
C GLU A 28 0.47 12.29 10.05
N ALA A 29 -0.30 11.70 10.97
CA ALA A 29 -0.81 10.35 10.83
C ALA A 29 -1.72 10.19 9.59
N ILE A 30 -2.62 11.15 9.35
CA ILE A 30 -3.49 11.16 8.16
C ILE A 30 -2.67 11.31 6.88
N ARG A 31 -1.65 12.19 6.87
CA ARG A 31 -0.77 12.38 5.71
C ARG A 31 0.02 11.10 5.41
N ALA A 32 0.54 10.42 6.43
CA ALA A 32 1.19 9.14 6.27
C ALA A 32 0.24 8.11 5.64
N ASP A 33 -0.96 7.93 6.20
CA ASP A 33 -1.94 6.95 5.74
C ASP A 33 -2.44 7.23 4.30
N VAL A 34 -2.55 8.50 3.89
CA VAL A 34 -2.88 8.87 2.51
C VAL A 34 -1.69 8.65 1.56
N SER A 35 -0.45 8.82 2.04
CA SER A 35 0.78 8.70 1.25
C SER A 35 1.22 7.26 0.99
N PHE A 36 0.91 6.34 1.91
CA PHE A 36 1.18 4.93 1.74
C PHE A 36 -0.03 4.25 1.10
N PRO A 37 0.01 3.89 -0.21
CA PRO A 37 -1.01 3.03 -0.75
C PRO A 37 -0.95 1.70 0.02
N SER A 38 -2.02 1.37 0.75
CA SER A 38 -2.17 0.08 1.47
C SER A 38 -2.05 -1.13 0.55
N LYS A 39 -2.12 -0.89 -0.76
CA LYS A 39 -1.67 -1.80 -1.82
C LYS A 39 -0.24 -1.43 -2.18
N ALA A 40 0.73 -1.80 -1.33
CA ALA A 40 2.10 -1.91 -1.80
C ALA A 40 2.03 -2.80 -3.05
N ALA A 41 2.47 -2.27 -4.19
CA ALA A 41 2.56 -3.05 -5.40
C ALA A 41 3.44 -4.25 -5.09
N THR A 42 2.82 -5.40 -4.81
CA THR A 42 3.52 -6.68 -4.89
C THR A 42 4.23 -6.64 -6.23
N PRO A 43 5.55 -6.88 -6.31
CA PRO A 43 6.19 -7.02 -7.59
C PRO A 43 5.49 -8.17 -8.30
N GLN A 44 4.52 -7.85 -9.15
CA GLN A 44 3.87 -8.83 -10.01
C GLN A 44 4.95 -9.22 -10.99
N LEU A 45 5.52 -10.39 -10.76
CA LEU A 45 6.46 -11.03 -11.64
C LEU A 45 5.74 -11.28 -12.97
N THR A 46 5.79 -10.28 -13.85
CA THR A 46 5.05 -10.24 -15.12
C THR A 46 5.73 -11.07 -16.20
N LYS A 47 6.92 -11.59 -15.91
CA LYS A 47 7.68 -12.47 -16.80
C LYS A 47 8.09 -13.71 -16.01
N PRO A 48 7.92 -14.93 -16.56
CA PRO A 48 8.55 -16.10 -15.96
C PRO A 48 10.05 -15.83 -15.84
N LEU A 49 10.63 -16.12 -14.67
CA LEU A 49 12.09 -16.08 -14.52
C LEU A 49 12.68 -16.96 -15.63
N PRO A 50 13.66 -16.48 -16.40
CA PRO A 50 14.36 -17.34 -17.34
C PRO A 50 14.96 -18.54 -16.58
N ASP A 51 14.86 -19.73 -17.19
CA ASP A 51 15.46 -20.99 -16.69
C ASP A 51 16.99 -20.94 -16.79
N HIS A 52 17.61 -19.94 -16.17
CA HIS A 52 19.04 -19.94 -15.96
C HIS A 52 19.35 -21.01 -14.91
N ALA A 53 20.31 -21.87 -15.22
CA ALA A 53 20.90 -22.77 -14.26
C ALA A 53 21.29 -21.94 -13.03
N LEU A 54 20.69 -22.28 -11.88
CA LEU A 54 21.04 -21.63 -10.63
C LEU A 54 22.52 -21.89 -10.36
N PRO A 55 23.26 -20.91 -9.83
CA PRO A 55 24.63 -21.14 -9.42
C PRO A 55 24.67 -22.25 -8.35
N GLU A 56 25.79 -22.97 -8.25
CA GLU A 56 25.94 -24.17 -7.40
C GLU A 56 25.59 -23.94 -5.92
N ASN A 57 25.62 -22.69 -5.47
CA ASN A 57 25.32 -22.27 -4.10
C ASN A 57 23.86 -21.80 -3.87
N ALA A 58 22.96 -21.96 -4.85
CA ALA A 58 21.56 -21.54 -4.72
C ALA A 58 20.60 -22.73 -4.68
N THR A 59 19.67 -22.73 -3.72
CA THR A 59 18.56 -23.70 -3.63
C THR A 59 17.23 -23.03 -3.95
N ARG A 60 16.40 -23.65 -4.80
CA ARG A 60 15.03 -23.15 -5.06
C ARG A 60 14.19 -23.32 -3.81
N LEU A 61 13.61 -22.22 -3.33
CA LEU A 61 12.58 -22.29 -2.30
C LEU A 61 11.28 -22.80 -2.92
N PRO A 62 10.53 -23.70 -2.25
CA PRO A 62 9.23 -24.12 -2.72
C PRO A 62 8.31 -22.90 -2.80
N VAL A 63 7.75 -22.64 -3.98
CA VAL A 63 6.73 -21.60 -4.15
C VAL A 63 5.46 -22.13 -3.49
N PRO A 64 4.92 -21.48 -2.45
CA PRO A 64 3.64 -21.88 -1.90
C PRO A 64 2.57 -21.72 -2.97
N ASP A 65 1.86 -22.80 -3.28
CA ASP A 65 0.70 -22.78 -4.17
C ASP A 65 -0.34 -21.83 -3.58
N ASN A 66 -0.43 -20.61 -4.14
CA ASN A 66 -1.51 -19.68 -3.87
C ASN A 66 -2.80 -20.19 -4.55
N GLN A 67 -3.29 -21.36 -4.14
CA GLN A 67 -4.68 -21.78 -4.36
C GLN A 67 -5.61 -21.08 -3.36
N SER A 68 -5.56 -19.75 -3.32
CA SER A 68 -6.55 -18.96 -2.60
C SER A 68 -7.67 -18.56 -3.56
N GLY A 69 -8.76 -19.32 -3.52
CA GLY A 69 -10.11 -18.78 -3.74
C GLY A 69 -10.60 -18.67 -5.19
N ARG A 70 -10.94 -19.81 -5.80
CA ARG A 70 -11.99 -19.85 -6.84
C ARG A 70 -13.09 -20.83 -6.45
N ARG A 71 -13.75 -20.57 -5.30
CA ARG A 71 -15.12 -21.04 -5.11
C ARG A 71 -16.00 -20.18 -6.01
N ARG A 72 -16.39 -20.74 -7.16
CA ARG A 72 -17.48 -20.22 -7.97
C ARG A 72 -18.79 -20.42 -7.19
N VAL A 73 -19.60 -19.36 -7.18
CA VAL A 73 -21.03 -19.37 -6.85
C VAL A 73 -21.76 -20.34 -7.77
#